data_AF-A0A3Q8S5B5-F1
#
_entry.id   AF-A0A3Q8S5B5-F1
#
_cell.length_a   1.000
_cell.length_b   1.000
_cell.length_c   1.000
_cell.angle_alpha   90.00
_cell.angle_beta   90.00
_cell.angle_gamma   90.00
#
_symmetry.space_group_name_H-M   'P 1'
#
loop_
_entity.id
_entity.type
_entity.pdbx_description
1 polymer ?
#
loop_
_entity_poly.entity_id
_entity_poly.type
_entity_poly.pdbx_seq_one_letter_code
_entity_poly.pdbx_strand_id
1 'polypeptide(L)'
;MQLFHWYEIIVALIFIFLIAVDWYLFRRFEKDLQTPFKNLKINEKNIFSDYKITDTLYQSYKQLSPGKFKIVKLSVKSHDINNNPLTQIIDVFLKLVLTLLLTVMGVSVTIFVALLSFLNTNTELKKDSFSWYKNVQDILDALKNGTSAYLTVSFIGIVLFGVAMNHILLSHKRKTLYKRHLTVIEEIEKERS
;
A
#
# COMPACT_ATOMS: atom_id res chain seq x y z
N MET A 1 -3.06 21.38 25.08
CA MET A 1 -2.17 21.06 23.93
C MET A 1 -1.37 19.84 24.34
N GLN A 2 -1.95 18.64 24.18
CA GLN A 2 -1.28 17.39 24.52
C GLN A 2 -0.10 17.23 23.57
N LEU A 3 1.09 17.01 24.14
CA LEU A 3 2.31 16.67 23.42
C LEU A 3 1.99 15.52 22.47
N PHE A 4 2.01 15.80 21.17
CA PHE A 4 2.10 14.76 20.14
C PHE A 4 3.16 13.78 20.60
N HIS A 5 2.77 12.53 20.80
CA HIS A 5 3.70 11.59 21.39
C HIS A 5 4.81 11.34 20.37
N TRP A 6 6.04 11.68 20.73
CA TRP A 6 7.23 11.59 19.85
C TRP A 6 7.37 10.23 19.13
N TYR A 7 6.84 9.14 19.72
CA TYR A 7 6.80 7.83 19.08
C TYR A 7 5.93 7.81 17.80
N GLU A 8 4.83 8.56 17.73
CA GLU A 8 3.96 8.63 16.55
C GLU A 8 4.70 9.26 15.37
N ILE A 9 5.54 10.26 15.65
CA ILE A 9 6.39 10.92 14.65
C ILE A 9 7.43 9.94 14.12
N ILE A 10 8.11 9.19 15.00
CA ILE A 10 9.08 8.17 14.58
C ILE A 10 8.43 7.11 13.72
N VAL A 11 7.26 6.62 14.14
CA VAL A 11 6.48 5.62 13.38
C VAL A 11 6.11 6.17 12.01
N ALA A 12 5.60 7.41 11.93
CA ALA A 12 5.27 8.05 10.66
C ALA A 12 6.50 8.19 9.74
N LEU A 13 7.66 8.57 10.28
CA LEU A 13 8.91 8.69 9.50
C LEU A 13 9.37 7.36 8.91
N ILE A 14 9.30 6.27 9.69
CA ILE A 14 9.63 4.92 9.21
C ILE A 14 8.72 4.54 8.03
N PHE A 15 7.42 4.82 8.12
CA PHE A 15 6.48 4.49 7.05
C PHE A 15 6.65 5.37 5.81
N ILE A 16 6.94 6.66 5.97
CA ILE A 16 7.29 7.54 4.85
C ILE A 16 8.54 7.01 4.14
N PHE A 17 9.55 6.58 4.90
CA PHE A 17 10.76 5.97 4.34
C PHE A 17 10.43 4.70 3.54
N LEU A 18 9.57 3.81 4.05
CA LEU A 18 9.14 2.60 3.32
C LEU A 18 8.42 2.95 2.01
N ILE A 19 7.54 3.94 2.02
CA ILE A 19 6.87 4.43 0.79
C ILE A 19 7.90 4.96 -0.20
N ALA A 20 8.86 5.77 0.26
CA ALA A 20 9.92 6.32 -0.59
C ALA A 20 10.80 5.23 -1.21
N VAL A 21 11.13 4.18 -0.46
CA VAL A 21 11.89 3.02 -0.95
C VAL A 21 11.10 2.29 -2.04
N ASP A 22 9.80 2.06 -1.86
CA ASP A 22 9.00 1.36 -2.87
C ASP A 22 8.86 2.18 -4.17
N TRP A 23 8.70 3.50 -4.04
CA TRP A 23 8.75 4.43 -5.17
C TRP A 23 10.12 4.43 -5.87
N TYR A 24 11.20 4.43 -5.12
CA TYR A 24 12.55 4.35 -5.67
C TYR A 24 12.75 3.05 -6.47
N LEU A 25 12.33 1.90 -5.92
CA LEU A 25 12.38 0.62 -6.60
C LEU A 25 11.52 0.59 -7.87
N PHE A 26 10.32 1.17 -7.81
CA PHE A 26 9.46 1.30 -8.99
C PHE A 26 10.11 2.16 -10.08
N ARG A 27 10.67 3.33 -9.71
CA ARG A 27 11.37 4.21 -10.66
C ARG A 27 12.60 3.56 -11.27
N ARG A 28 13.35 2.77 -10.49
CA ARG A 28 14.47 2.00 -11.00
C ARG A 28 14.01 0.96 -12.03
N PHE A 29 12.96 0.19 -11.71
CA PHE A 29 12.36 -0.76 -12.63
C PHE A 29 11.88 -0.10 -13.94
N GLU A 30 11.20 1.04 -13.84
CA GLU A 30 10.77 1.81 -15.00
C GLU A 30 11.95 2.24 -15.88
N LYS A 31 13.03 2.73 -15.27
CA LYS A 31 14.27 3.10 -15.98
C LYS A 31 14.97 1.91 -16.63
N ASP A 32 15.04 0.76 -15.95
CA ASP A 32 15.68 -0.44 -16.47
C ASP A 32 14.93 -0.95 -17.72
N LEU A 33 13.59 -0.88 -17.72
CA LEU A 33 12.76 -1.18 -18.90
C LEU A 33 12.93 -0.18 -20.05
N GLN A 34 13.19 1.10 -19.74
CA GLN A 34 13.34 2.15 -20.75
C GLN A 34 14.76 2.28 -21.33
N THR A 35 15.77 1.78 -20.61
CA THR A 35 17.18 1.82 -21.02
C THR A 35 17.45 1.34 -22.44
N PRO A 36 16.87 0.24 -22.96
CA PRO A 36 17.08 -0.19 -24.34
C PRO A 36 16.56 0.79 -25.42
N PHE A 37 15.76 1.79 -25.06
CA PHE A 37 15.12 2.72 -26.01
C PHE A 37 15.69 4.14 -25.99
N LYS A 38 16.61 4.47 -25.08
CA LYS A 38 17.14 5.85 -24.93
C LYS A 38 17.76 6.45 -26.19
N ASN A 39 18.15 5.61 -27.16
CA ASN A 39 18.80 6.05 -28.40
C ASN A 39 17.88 6.01 -29.63
N LEU A 40 16.59 5.72 -29.47
CA LEU A 40 15.64 5.62 -30.58
C LEU A 40 14.89 6.94 -30.73
N LYS A 41 15.15 7.66 -31.82
CA LYS A 41 14.38 8.86 -32.18
C LYS A 41 13.04 8.43 -32.76
N ILE A 42 11.99 8.50 -31.96
CA ILE A 42 10.64 8.13 -32.40
C ILE A 42 9.94 9.41 -32.86
N ASN A 43 9.44 9.40 -34.10
CA ASN A 43 8.79 10.54 -34.72
C ASN A 43 7.42 10.75 -34.06
N GLU A 44 7.29 11.77 -33.21
CA GLU A 44 6.11 12.01 -32.39
C GLU A 44 4.94 12.58 -33.20
N LYS A 45 4.15 11.71 -33.82
CA LYS A 45 2.84 12.10 -34.36
C LYS A 45 1.80 11.04 -34.03
N ASN A 46 1.17 11.13 -32.86
CA ASN A 46 -0.14 10.49 -32.61
C ASN A 46 -0.81 11.01 -31.32
N ILE A 47 -2.14 11.13 -31.37
CA ILE A 47 -2.99 11.94 -30.48
C ILE A 47 -3.61 11.13 -29.32
N PHE A 48 -3.51 9.79 -29.33
CA PHE A 48 -4.06 8.92 -28.27
C PHE A 48 -2.98 8.34 -27.35
N SER A 49 -3.00 8.66 -26.05
CA SER A 49 -1.89 8.42 -25.10
C SER A 49 -1.55 6.95 -24.84
N ASP A 50 -2.54 6.07 -24.65
CA ASP A 50 -2.28 4.66 -24.33
C ASP A 50 -1.85 3.82 -25.54
N TYR A 51 -2.47 4.08 -26.70
CA TYR A 51 -2.04 3.51 -27.97
C TYR A 51 -0.66 4.03 -28.37
N LYS A 52 -0.37 5.33 -28.12
CA LYS A 52 0.95 5.91 -28.35
C LYS A 52 2.03 5.18 -27.56
N ILE A 53 1.81 4.85 -26.29
CA ILE A 53 2.83 4.14 -25.48
C ILE A 53 3.11 2.75 -26.05
N THR A 54 2.07 1.99 -26.41
CA THR A 54 2.23 0.61 -26.89
C THR A 54 2.83 0.56 -28.31
N ASP A 55 2.38 1.46 -29.19
CA ASP A 55 2.93 1.59 -30.56
C ASP A 55 4.38 2.09 -30.53
N THR A 56 4.69 3.10 -29.71
CA THR A 56 6.06 3.58 -29.47
C THR A 56 6.95 2.43 -29.00
N LEU A 57 6.46 1.64 -28.05
CA LEU A 57 7.19 0.48 -27.52
C LEU A 57 7.42 -0.57 -28.60
N TYR A 58 6.39 -0.88 -29.39
CA TYR A 58 6.46 -1.82 -30.50
C TYR A 58 7.46 -1.38 -31.57
N GLN A 59 7.37 -0.14 -32.04
CA GLN A 59 8.31 0.44 -32.99
C GLN A 59 9.74 0.42 -32.43
N SER A 60 9.90 0.72 -31.14
CA SER A 60 11.21 0.72 -30.48
C SER A 60 11.86 -0.66 -30.49
N TYR A 61 11.11 -1.69 -30.12
CA TYR A 61 11.59 -3.07 -30.15
C TYR A 61 11.85 -3.55 -31.59
N LYS A 62 11.00 -3.16 -32.54
CA LYS A 62 11.11 -3.55 -33.95
C LYS A 62 12.36 -2.99 -34.63
N GLN A 63 12.87 -1.85 -34.17
CA GLN A 63 14.11 -1.24 -34.65
C GLN A 63 15.39 -1.88 -34.07
N LEU A 64 15.30 -2.75 -33.06
CA LEU A 64 16.47 -3.41 -32.47
C LEU A 64 17.04 -4.49 -33.39
N SER A 65 18.36 -4.49 -33.57
CA SER A 65 19.09 -5.60 -34.21
C SER A 65 18.80 -6.94 -33.52
N PRO A 66 18.81 -8.09 -34.23
CA PRO A 66 18.45 -9.39 -33.66
C PRO A 66 19.17 -9.77 -32.37
N GLY A 67 20.49 -9.52 -32.30
CA GLY A 67 21.29 -9.78 -31.09
C GLY A 67 20.85 -8.95 -29.88
N LYS A 68 20.68 -7.63 -30.07
CA LYS A 68 20.17 -6.74 -29.00
C LYS A 68 18.75 -7.10 -28.57
N PHE A 69 17.88 -7.44 -29.52
CA PHE A 69 16.52 -7.87 -29.23
C PHE A 69 16.49 -9.11 -28.33
N LYS A 70 17.32 -10.12 -28.62
CA LYS A 70 17.45 -11.33 -27.78
C LYS A 70 17.92 -11.01 -26.36
N ILE A 71 18.90 -10.11 -26.21
CA ILE A 71 19.39 -9.68 -24.88
C ILE A 71 18.29 -8.99 -24.10
N VAL A 72 17.57 -8.04 -24.71
CA VAL A 72 16.49 -7.32 -24.03
C VAL A 72 15.35 -8.26 -23.67
N LYS A 73 14.97 -9.18 -24.56
CA LYS A 73 13.97 -10.23 -24.26
C LYS A 73 14.36 -11.04 -23.03
N LEU A 74 15.61 -11.52 -22.97
CA LEU A 74 16.11 -12.27 -21.81
C LEU A 74 16.11 -11.41 -20.54
N SER A 75 16.53 -10.14 -20.64
CA SER A 75 16.55 -9.21 -19.50
C SER A 75 15.16 -8.86 -18.97
N VAL A 76 14.15 -8.78 -19.85
CA VAL A 76 12.76 -8.62 -19.42
C VAL A 76 12.30 -9.93 -18.78
N LYS A 77 12.45 -11.08 -19.46
CA LYS A 77 12.01 -12.38 -18.90
C LYS A 77 12.68 -12.76 -17.58
N SER A 78 13.91 -12.30 -17.32
CA SER A 78 14.62 -12.56 -16.07
C SER A 78 14.15 -11.70 -14.89
N HIS A 79 13.33 -10.67 -15.13
CA HIS A 79 12.73 -9.90 -14.05
C HIS A 79 11.63 -10.71 -13.37
N ASP A 80 11.97 -11.33 -12.24
CA ASP A 80 11.01 -12.02 -11.40
C ASP A 80 10.16 -11.01 -10.61
N ILE A 81 9.01 -10.66 -11.16
CA ILE A 81 8.08 -9.71 -10.53
C ILE A 81 7.22 -10.38 -9.46
N ASN A 82 7.10 -11.71 -9.48
CA ASN A 82 6.24 -12.43 -8.56
C ASN A 82 6.98 -12.85 -7.29
N ASN A 83 8.30 -13.06 -7.36
CA ASN A 83 9.08 -13.65 -6.28
C ASN A 83 10.02 -12.64 -5.57
N ASN A 84 9.56 -11.40 -5.40
CA ASN A 84 10.31 -10.39 -4.67
C ASN A 84 10.09 -10.55 -3.15
N PRO A 85 11.15 -10.70 -2.32
CA PRO A 85 11.02 -10.80 -0.85
C PRO A 85 10.29 -9.61 -0.23
N LEU A 86 10.37 -8.42 -0.82
CA LEU A 86 9.60 -7.26 -0.38
C LEU A 86 8.10 -7.48 -0.47
N THR A 87 7.63 -8.13 -1.55
CA THR A 87 6.20 -8.44 -1.72
C THR A 87 5.72 -9.43 -0.67
N GLN A 88 6.55 -10.40 -0.29
CA GLN A 88 6.22 -11.38 0.76
C GLN A 88 6.17 -10.72 2.14
N ILE A 89 7.16 -9.88 2.47
CA ILE A 89 7.16 -9.08 3.70
C ILE A 89 5.88 -8.25 3.76
N ILE A 90 5.51 -7.57 2.68
CA ILE A 90 4.33 -6.72 2.65
C ILE A 90 3.02 -7.52 2.75
N ASP A 91 2.94 -8.72 2.18
CA ASP A 91 1.78 -9.60 2.36
C ASP A 91 1.59 -10.03 3.82
N VAL A 92 2.68 -10.37 4.52
CA VAL A 92 2.65 -10.66 5.96
C VAL A 92 2.22 -9.41 6.75
N PHE A 93 2.76 -8.24 6.40
CA PHE A 93 2.34 -6.98 7.02
C PHE A 93 0.86 -6.67 6.77
N LEU A 94 0.35 -6.84 5.55
CA LEU A 94 -1.06 -6.63 5.21
C LEU A 94 -1.99 -7.52 6.03
N LYS A 95 -1.63 -8.79 6.20
CA LYS A 95 -2.37 -9.71 7.07
C LYS A 95 -2.39 -9.24 8.52
N LEU A 96 -1.25 -8.80 9.04
CA LEU A 96 -1.15 -8.26 10.40
C LEU A 96 -2.02 -7.02 10.58
N VAL A 97 -2.03 -6.10 9.61
CA VAL A 97 -2.87 -4.90 9.61
C VAL A 97 -4.35 -5.27 9.60
N LEU A 98 -4.76 -6.20 8.74
CA LEU A 98 -6.14 -6.66 8.66
C LEU A 98 -6.60 -7.28 9.98
N THR A 99 -5.79 -8.15 10.57
CA THR A 99 -6.07 -8.76 11.88
C THR A 99 -6.21 -7.70 12.96
N LEU A 100 -5.30 -6.72 13.00
CA LEU A 100 -5.31 -5.65 13.98
C LEU A 100 -6.55 -4.75 13.84
N LEU A 101 -6.94 -4.40 12.61
CA LEU A 101 -8.19 -3.67 12.35
C LEU A 101 -9.43 -4.45 12.81
N LEU A 102 -9.50 -5.75 12.53
CA LEU A 102 -10.60 -6.60 12.99
C LEU A 102 -10.69 -6.66 14.52
N THR A 103 -9.55 -6.79 15.21
CA THR A 103 -9.50 -6.77 16.68
C THR A 103 -9.98 -5.43 17.22
N VAL A 104 -9.53 -4.32 16.64
CA VAL A 104 -9.93 -2.97 17.05
C VAL A 104 -11.42 -2.74 16.88
N MET A 105 -11.99 -3.17 15.75
CA MET A 105 -13.44 -3.11 15.52
C MET A 105 -14.20 -3.96 16.54
N GLY A 106 -13.74 -5.18 16.81
CA GLY A 106 -14.35 -6.08 17.80
C GLY A 106 -14.40 -5.47 19.20
N VAL A 107 -13.26 -4.98 19.69
CA VAL A 107 -13.17 -4.31 20.99
C VAL A 107 -14.08 -3.08 21.06
N SER A 108 -14.11 -2.28 19.99
CA SER A 108 -14.96 -1.09 19.93
C SER A 108 -16.45 -1.44 20.07
N VAL A 109 -16.91 -2.44 19.31
CA VAL A 109 -18.30 -2.92 19.39
C VAL A 109 -18.61 -3.42 20.79
N THR A 110 -17.72 -4.20 21.42
CA THR A 110 -17.91 -4.67 22.79
C THR A 110 -18.04 -3.51 23.79
N ILE A 111 -17.20 -2.48 23.68
CA ILE A 111 -17.27 -1.29 24.53
C ILE A 111 -18.61 -0.57 24.33
N PHE A 112 -19.05 -0.38 23.08
CA PHE A 112 -20.33 0.28 22.80
C PHE A 112 -21.52 -0.51 23.34
N VAL A 113 -21.52 -1.84 23.20
CA VAL A 113 -22.57 -2.71 23.74
C VAL A 113 -22.59 -2.67 25.27
N ALA A 114 -21.43 -2.76 25.91
CA ALA A 114 -21.32 -2.70 27.37
C ALA A 114 -21.81 -1.35 27.92
N LEU A 115 -21.43 -0.24 27.27
CA LEU A 115 -21.88 1.09 27.63
C LEU A 115 -23.39 1.26 27.45
N LEU A 116 -23.94 0.80 26.31
CA LEU A 116 -25.36 0.85 26.04
C LEU A 116 -26.15 0.02 27.05
N SER A 117 -25.67 -1.18 27.36
CA SER A 117 -26.29 -2.05 28.39
C SER A 117 -26.24 -1.38 29.76
N PHE A 118 -25.10 -0.82 30.16
CA PHE A 118 -24.97 -0.12 31.43
C PHE A 118 -25.96 1.06 31.55
N LEU A 119 -26.07 1.88 30.50
CA LEU A 119 -26.99 3.02 30.46
C LEU A 119 -28.46 2.59 30.54
N ASN A 120 -28.81 1.45 29.97
CA ASN A 120 -30.19 0.99 29.89
C ASN A 120 -30.66 0.22 31.12
N THR A 121 -29.76 -0.47 31.83
CA THR A 121 -30.13 -1.42 32.91
C THR A 121 -30.02 -0.83 34.33
N ASN A 122 -29.24 0.24 34.55
CA ASN A 122 -28.96 0.74 35.90
C ASN A 122 -29.87 1.90 36.37
N THR A 123 -31.17 1.63 36.50
CA THR A 123 -32.09 2.54 37.21
C THR A 123 -31.87 2.56 38.74
N GLU A 124 -31.24 1.51 39.31
CA GLU A 124 -31.04 1.33 40.76
C GLU A 124 -29.85 2.10 41.37
N LEU A 125 -28.83 2.43 40.57
CA LEU A 125 -27.65 3.17 41.06
C LEU A 125 -27.96 4.63 41.47
N LYS A 126 -29.19 5.13 41.25
CA LYS A 126 -29.62 6.47 41.67
C LYS A 126 -29.83 6.64 43.18
N LYS A 127 -29.76 5.56 43.97
CA LYS A 127 -30.08 5.59 45.42
C LYS A 127 -28.97 6.16 46.31
N ASP A 128 -27.71 6.07 45.90
CA ASP A 128 -26.57 6.66 46.63
C ASP A 128 -25.75 7.52 45.66
N SER A 129 -25.95 8.84 45.75
CA SER A 129 -25.45 9.81 44.77
C SER A 129 -23.93 9.91 44.75
N PHE A 130 -23.26 9.65 45.88
CA PHE A 130 -21.81 9.75 45.99
C PHE A 130 -21.09 8.55 45.36
N SER A 131 -21.54 7.33 45.65
CA SER A 131 -20.99 6.13 45.02
C SER A 131 -21.34 6.05 43.53
N TRP A 132 -22.51 6.54 43.12
CA TRP A 132 -22.86 6.72 41.71
C TRP A 132 -21.91 7.66 40.99
N TYR A 133 -21.66 8.85 41.54
CA TYR A 133 -20.76 9.82 40.94
C TYR A 133 -19.35 9.26 40.76
N LYS A 134 -18.82 8.58 41.79
CA LYS A 134 -17.50 7.95 41.75
C LYS A 134 -17.42 6.83 40.70
N ASN A 135 -18.41 5.94 40.65
CA ASN A 135 -18.45 4.86 39.65
C ASN A 135 -18.56 5.39 38.22
N VAL A 136 -19.36 6.44 38.00
CA VAL A 136 -19.46 7.11 36.70
C VAL A 136 -18.13 7.76 36.32
N GLN A 137 -17.46 8.41 37.27
CA GLN A 137 -16.16 9.03 37.04
C GLN A 137 -15.08 8.00 36.71
N ASP A 138 -15.02 6.87 37.45
CA ASP A 138 -14.10 5.77 37.19
C ASP A 138 -14.35 5.14 35.80
N ILE A 139 -15.62 4.98 35.39
CA ILE A 139 -16.00 4.52 34.05
C ILE A 139 -15.57 5.53 32.97
N LEU A 140 -15.80 6.83 33.20
CA LEU A 140 -15.41 7.89 32.26
C LEU A 140 -13.89 8.01 32.13
N ASP A 141 -13.15 7.85 33.22
CA ASP A 141 -11.68 7.86 33.21
C ASP A 141 -11.12 6.61 32.52
N ALA A 142 -11.72 5.44 32.75
CA ALA A 142 -11.40 4.22 32.02
C ALA A 142 -11.69 4.36 30.51
N LEU A 143 -12.84 4.95 30.15
CA LEU A 143 -13.20 5.28 28.76
C LEU A 143 -12.23 6.27 28.14
N LYS A 144 -11.84 7.32 28.87
CA LYS A 144 -10.91 8.35 28.40
C LYS A 144 -9.51 7.76 28.13
N ASN A 145 -9.02 6.92 29.04
CA ASN A 145 -7.74 6.22 28.88
C ASN A 145 -7.81 5.19 27.75
N GLY A 146 -8.89 4.43 27.67
CA GLY A 146 -9.16 3.49 26.56
C GLY A 146 -9.24 4.19 25.21
N THR A 147 -9.85 5.39 25.16
CA THR A 147 -9.97 6.21 23.95
C THR A 147 -8.61 6.69 23.49
N SER A 148 -7.71 7.09 24.40
CA SER A 148 -6.34 7.49 24.03
C SER A 148 -5.56 6.34 23.40
N ALA A 149 -5.59 5.14 24.01
CA ALA A 149 -4.94 3.97 23.44
C ALA A 149 -5.56 3.57 22.08
N TYR A 150 -6.88 3.67 21.97
CA TYR A 150 -7.61 3.42 20.73
C TYR A 150 -7.22 4.39 19.61
N LEU A 151 -7.06 5.68 19.91
CA LEU A 151 -6.64 6.69 18.93
C LEU A 151 -5.23 6.39 18.40
N THR A 152 -4.30 6.00 19.27
CA THR A 152 -2.95 5.60 18.86
C THR A 152 -2.96 4.36 17.95
N VAL A 153 -3.71 3.33 18.33
CA VAL A 153 -3.82 2.10 17.52
C VAL A 153 -4.49 2.40 16.17
N SER A 154 -5.52 3.24 16.17
CA SER A 154 -6.21 3.71 14.96
C SER A 154 -5.27 4.50 14.04
N PHE A 155 -4.44 5.39 14.59
CA PHE A 155 -3.42 6.12 13.84
C PHE A 155 -2.43 5.17 13.17
N ILE A 156 -1.88 4.21 13.91
CA ILE A 156 -0.97 3.19 13.38
C ILE A 156 -1.66 2.39 12.26
N GLY A 157 -2.92 2.01 12.46
CA GLY A 157 -3.72 1.30 11.47
C GLY A 157 -3.91 2.08 10.16
N ILE A 158 -4.22 3.37 10.23
CA ILE A 158 -4.40 4.24 9.05
C ILE A 158 -3.08 4.39 8.27
N VAL A 159 -1.97 4.63 8.98
CA VAL A 159 -0.65 4.76 8.34
C VAL A 159 -0.27 3.46 7.63
N LEU A 160 -0.46 2.33 8.30
CA LEU A 160 -0.21 1.01 7.73
C LEU A 160 -1.07 0.74 6.50
N PHE A 161 -2.36 1.10 6.55
CA PHE A 161 -3.25 1.00 5.41
C PHE A 161 -2.76 1.81 4.21
N GLY A 162 -2.28 3.04 4.44
CA GLY A 162 -1.71 3.90 3.39
C GLY A 162 -0.50 3.27 2.71
N VAL A 163 0.41 2.68 3.49
CA VAL A 163 1.60 1.98 2.98
C VAL A 163 1.21 0.77 2.15
N ALA A 164 0.26 -0.03 2.65
CA ALA A 164 -0.25 -1.19 1.93
C ALA A 164 -0.89 -0.82 0.59
N MET A 165 -1.75 0.22 0.59
CA MET A 165 -2.38 0.72 -0.63
C MET A 165 -1.35 1.23 -1.64
N ASN A 166 -0.35 2.01 -1.20
CA ASN A 166 0.73 2.47 -2.08
C ASN A 166 1.47 1.28 -2.72
N HIS A 167 1.80 0.27 -1.94
CA HIS A 167 2.47 -0.91 -2.46
C HIS A 167 1.62 -1.68 -3.48
N ILE A 168 0.34 -1.92 -3.18
CA ILE A 168 -0.59 -2.59 -4.10
C ILE A 168 -0.65 -1.83 -5.43
N LEU A 169 -0.75 -0.50 -5.40
CA LEU A 169 -0.77 0.34 -6.58
C LEU A 169 0.53 0.22 -7.40
N LEU A 170 1.70 0.31 -6.76
CA LEU A 170 2.99 0.20 -7.45
C LEU A 170 3.25 -1.22 -7.99
N SER A 171 2.86 -2.25 -7.24
CA SER A 171 2.94 -3.65 -7.66
C SER A 171 2.05 -3.91 -8.88
N HIS A 172 0.81 -3.41 -8.86
CA HIS A 172 -0.09 -3.48 -10.01
C HIS A 172 0.51 -2.78 -11.24
N LYS A 173 1.01 -1.54 -11.09
CA LYS A 173 1.67 -0.81 -12.18
C LYS A 173 2.87 -1.58 -12.73
N ARG A 174 3.70 -2.17 -11.87
CA ARG A 174 4.87 -2.97 -12.25
C ARG A 174 4.46 -4.19 -13.09
N LYS A 175 3.45 -4.95 -12.64
CA LYS A 175 2.91 -6.11 -13.36
C LYS A 175 2.33 -5.72 -14.72
N THR A 176 1.57 -4.62 -14.78
CA THR A 176 0.95 -4.13 -16.01
C THR A 176 2.01 -3.69 -17.03
N LEU A 177 3.02 -2.91 -16.60
CA LEU A 177 4.13 -2.51 -17.46
C LEU A 177 4.89 -3.73 -17.98
N TYR A 178 5.26 -4.65 -17.10
CA TYR A 178 5.95 -5.87 -17.50
C TYR A 178 5.20 -6.68 -18.54
N LYS A 179 3.90 -6.94 -18.30
CA LYS A 179 3.05 -7.69 -19.22
C LYS A 179 2.99 -6.98 -20.57
N ARG A 180 2.84 -5.64 -20.57
CA ARG A 180 2.84 -4.84 -21.80
C ARG A 180 4.14 -5.03 -22.60
N HIS A 181 5.30 -4.95 -21.94
CA HIS A 181 6.60 -5.17 -22.61
C HIS A 181 6.75 -6.60 -23.15
N LEU A 182 6.38 -7.62 -22.37
CA LEU A 182 6.44 -9.00 -22.83
C LEU A 182 5.55 -9.26 -24.04
N THR A 183 4.29 -8.80 -24.01
CA THR A 183 3.36 -8.98 -25.13
C THR A 183 3.89 -8.37 -26.41
N VAL A 184 4.46 -7.17 -26.34
CA VAL A 184 5.06 -6.51 -27.51
C VAL A 184 6.28 -7.28 -28.02
N ILE A 185 7.17 -7.76 -27.13
CA ILE A 185 8.33 -8.56 -27.52
C ILE A 185 7.90 -9.86 -28.20
N GLU A 186 6.92 -10.56 -27.64
CA GLU A 186 6.42 -11.83 -28.19
C GLU A 186 5.79 -11.65 -29.57
N GLU A 187 5.08 -10.55 -29.80
CA GLU A 187 4.50 -10.27 -31.12
C GLU A 187 5.57 -10.00 -32.18
N ILE A 188 6.60 -9.22 -31.84
CA ILE A 188 7.72 -8.94 -32.75
C ILE A 188 8.54 -10.20 -33.03
N GLU A 189 8.67 -11.10 -32.07
CA GLU A 189 9.33 -12.39 -32.28
C GLU A 189 8.58 -13.24 -33.30
N LYS A 190 7.24 -13.30 -33.24
CA LYS A 190 6.42 -14.02 -34.23
C LYS A 190 6.59 -13.43 -35.63
N GLU A 191 6.68 -12.11 -35.76
CA GLU A 191 6.86 -11.45 -37.07
C GLU A 191 8.25 -11.67 -37.70
N ARG A 192 9.26 -11.95 -36.87
CA ARG A 192 10.66 -12.13 -37.31
C ARG A 192 11.04 -13.58 -37.55
N SER A 193 10.23 -14.53 -37.09
CA SER A 193 10.43 -15.98 -37.24
C SER A 193 9.82 -16.47 -38.53
#